data_AF-A0A1F9PQ73-F1
#
_entry.id   AF-A0A1F9PQ73-F1
#
_cell.length_a   1.000
_cell.length_b   1.000
_cell.length_c   1.000
_cell.angle_alpha   90.00
_cell.angle_beta   90.00
_cell.angle_gamma   90.00
#
_symmetry.space_group_name_H-M   'P 1'
#
loop_
_entity.id
_entity.type
_entity.pdbx_description
1 polymer ?
#
loop_
_entity_poly.entity_id
_entity_poly.type
_entity_poly.pdbx_seq_one_letter_code
_entity_poly.pdbx_strand_id
1 'polypeptide(L)' 'MRNEEFSNICRRATNGSEIWVQNLDLYYSGRVVACHDDFVTVEAFGARHDWEASHCRPIVRRTDPLGPPTNI' A
#
# COMPACT_ATOMS: atom_id res chain seq x y z
N MET A 1 1.78 9.29 -3.43
CA MET A 1 2.18 9.88 -2.13
C MET A 1 3.28 10.92 -2.31
N ARG A 2 3.39 11.88 -1.37
CA ARG A 2 4.54 12.80 -1.31
C ARG A 2 5.76 12.10 -0.66
N ASN A 3 6.97 12.57 -0.94
CA ASN A 3 8.21 11.95 -0.47
C ASN A 3 8.27 11.81 1.08
N GLU A 4 7.89 12.85 1.83
CA GLU A 4 7.85 12.81 3.30
C GLU A 4 6.88 11.74 3.85
N GLU A 5 5.74 11.58 3.18
CA GLU A 5 4.71 10.60 3.56
C GLU A 5 5.19 9.17 3.29
N PHE A 6 5.87 8.98 2.14
CA PHE A 6 6.52 7.74 1.79
C PHE A 6 7.60 7.35 2.80
N SER A 7 8.54 8.25 3.12
CA SER A 7 9.58 7.96 4.12
C SER A 7 9.02 7.58 5.49
N ASN A 8 7.92 8.23 5.91
CA ASN A 8 7.28 7.90 7.18
C ASN A 8 6.63 6.50 7.16
N ILE A 9 5.96 6.14 6.07
CA ILE A 9 5.37 4.80 5.88
C ILE A 9 6.45 3.73 5.92
N CYS A 10 7.56 3.94 5.21
CA CYS A 10 8.64 2.97 5.15
C CYS A 10 9.31 2.77 6.51
N ARG A 11 9.55 3.85 7.25
CA ARG A 11 10.06 3.76 8.63
C ARG A 11 9.10 2.97 9.54
N ARG A 12 7.79 3.19 9.41
CA ARG A 12 6.78 2.50 10.23
C ARG A 12 6.67 1.02 9.85
N ALA A 13 6.72 0.69 8.56
CA ALA A 13 6.71 -0.69 8.07
C ALA A 13 7.91 -1.48 8.60
N THR A 14 9.12 -0.90 8.56
CA THR A 14 10.34 -1.52 9.12
C THR A 14 10.25 -1.74 10.63
N ASN A 15 9.54 -0.85 11.36
CA ASN A 15 9.30 -0.99 12.80
C ASN A 15 8.17 -1.99 13.14
N GLY A 16 7.66 -2.75 12.16
CA GLY A 16 6.60 -3.74 12.36
C GLY A 16 5.21 -3.13 12.57
N SER A 17 5.03 -1.83 12.31
CA SER A 17 3.70 -1.23 12.31
C SER A 17 2.91 -1.70 11.09
N GLU A 18 1.66 -2.10 11.31
CA GLU A 18 0.75 -2.42 10.21
C GLU A 18 0.32 -1.13 9.50
N ILE A 19 0.75 -0.97 8.24
CA ILE A 19 0.39 0.16 7.39
C ILE A 19 -0.34 -0.36 6.15
N TRP A 20 -1.40 0.35 5.75
CA TRP A 20 -2.18 0.03 4.57
C TRP A 20 -2.13 1.20 3.60
N VAL A 21 -2.04 0.87 2.32
CA VAL A 21 -2.09 1.83 1.22
C VAL A 21 -3.12 1.36 0.20
N GLN A 22 -3.77 2.32 -0.46
CA GLN A 22 -4.60 2.08 -1.63
C GLN A 22 -3.79 2.42 -2.88
N ASN A 23 -3.82 1.54 -3.87
CA ASN A 23 -3.36 1.84 -5.22
C ASN A 23 -4.45 2.64 -5.95
N LEU A 24 -4.10 3.83 -6.45
CA LEU A 24 -5.03 4.78 -7.07
C LEU A 24 -5.42 4.38 -8.50
N ASP A 25 -4.63 3.55 -9.18
CA ASP A 25 -4.94 3.07 -10.52
C ASP A 25 -5.78 1.79 -10.48
N LEU A 26 -5.45 0.90 -9.54
CA LEU A 26 -6.08 -0.40 -9.40
C LEU A 26 -7.29 -0.37 -8.47
N TYR A 27 -7.46 0.71 -7.71
CA TYR A 27 -8.54 0.98 -6.75
C TYR A 27 -8.67 0.00 -5.58
N TYR A 28 -7.71 -0.90 -5.38
CA TYR A 28 -7.68 -1.80 -4.22
C TYR A 28 -6.55 -1.47 -3.25
N SER A 29 -6.65 -2.01 -2.02
CA SER A 29 -5.69 -1.77 -0.95
C SER A 29 -4.86 -2.99 -0.58
N GLY A 30 -3.68 -2.72 -0.03
CA GLY A 30 -2.72 -3.73 0.38
C GLY A 30 -1.98 -3.31 1.64
N ARG A 31 -1.51 -4.30 2.39
CA ARG A 31 -0.69 -4.10 3.58
C ARG A 31 0.75 -3.90 3.16
N VAL A 32 1.37 -2.78 3.52
CA VAL A 32 2.78 -2.53 3.22
C VAL A 32 3.65 -3.50 4.02
N VAL A 33 4.50 -4.26 3.32
CA VAL A 33 5.42 -5.23 3.90
C VAL A 33 6.88 -4.85 3.69
N ALA A 34 7.18 -4.06 2.65
CA ALA A 34 8.50 -3.50 2.41
C ALA A 34 8.40 -2.19 1.62
N CYS A 35 9.50 -1.45 1.59
CA CYS A 35 9.69 -0.30 0.72
C CYS A 35 11.01 -0.40 -0.02
N HIS A 36 11.03 0.15 -1.22
CA HIS A 36 12.21 0.38 -2.06
C HIS A 36 12.38 1.89 -2.29
N ASP A 37 13.19 2.32 -3.27
CA ASP A 37 13.42 3.75 -3.51
C ASP A 37 12.12 4.51 -3.84
N ASP A 38 11.40 4.07 -4.86
CA ASP A 38 10.15 4.72 -5.32
C ASP A 38 8.92 3.77 -5.26
N PHE A 39 9.10 2.57 -4.72
CA PHE A 39 8.08 1.52 -4.69
C PHE A 39 7.74 1.09 -3.26
N VAL A 40 6.48 0.72 -3.04
CA VAL A 40 6.03 0.00 -1.84
C VAL A 40 5.68 -1.42 -2.24
N THR A 41 6.24 -2.41 -1.53
CA THR A 41 5.79 -3.79 -1.63
C THR A 41 4.64 -3.97 -0.67
N VAL A 42 3.51 -4.43 -1.20
CA VAL A 42 2.30 -4.70 -0.43
C VAL A 42 1.88 -6.15 -0.54
N GLU A 43 1.19 -6.64 0.47
CA GLU A 43 0.47 -7.91 0.45
C GLU A 43 -1.02 -7.64 0.27
N ALA A 44 -1.59 -8.15 -0.81
CA ALA A 44 -3.01 -8.04 -1.16
C ALA A 44 -3.48 -9.36 -1.78
N PHE A 45 -4.68 -9.83 -1.43
CA PHE A 45 -5.26 -11.08 -1.95
C PHE A 45 -4.35 -12.32 -1.85
N GLY A 46 -3.49 -12.38 -0.82
CA GLY A 46 -2.56 -13.50 -0.62
C GLY A 46 -1.32 -13.48 -1.54
N ALA A 47 -1.12 -12.42 -2.31
CA ALA A 47 0.06 -12.21 -3.15
C ALA A 47 0.79 -10.92 -2.78
N ARG A 48 2.07 -10.84 -3.17
CA ARG A 48 2.87 -9.62 -3.04
C ARG A 48 2.87 -8.84 -4.35
N HIS A 49 2.74 -7.53 -4.24
CA HIS A 49 2.72 -6.61 -5.36
C HIS A 49 3.62 -5.41 -5.05
N ASP A 50 4.36 -4.95 -6.06
CA ASP A 50 5.11 -3.71 -5.97
C ASP A 50 4.30 -2.60 -6.64
N TRP A 51 4.04 -1.54 -5.89
CA TRP A 51 3.31 -0.38 -6.37
C TRP A 51 4.19 0.85 -6.33
N GLU A 52 4.07 1.68 -7.36
CA GLU A 52 4.69 2.99 -7.33
C GLU A 52 4.11 3.82 -6.19
N ALA A 53 5.00 4.39 -5.38
CA ALA A 53 4.62 5.21 -4.24
C ALA A 53 3.83 6.45 -4.68
N SER A 54 4.11 6.99 -5.86
CA SER A 54 3.39 8.09 -6.51
C SER A 54 1.89 7.78 -6.64
N HIS A 55 1.56 6.54 -7.01
CA HIS A 55 0.20 6.05 -7.28
C HIS A 55 -0.46 5.42 -6.06
N CYS A 56 0.14 5.57 -4.88
CA CYS A 56 -0.41 5.08 -3.64
C CYS A 56 -0.95 6.24 -2.78
N ARG A 57 -1.86 5.89 -1.86
CA ARG A 57 -2.32 6.76 -0.77
C ARG A 57 -2.44 5.96 0.53
N PRO A 58 -1.95 6.45 1.69
CA PRO A 58 -2.15 5.77 2.96
C PRO A 58 -3.62 5.77 3.36
N ILE A 59 -4.08 4.64 3.89
CA ILE A 59 -5.45 4.47 4.38
C ILE A 59 -5.45 3.91 5.81
N VAL A 60 -6.51 4.17 6.55
CA VAL A 60 -6.74 3.56 7.87
C VAL A 60 -7.46 2.23 7.65
N ARG A 61 -7.03 1.17 8.34
CA ARG A 61 -7.51 -0.24 8.29
C ARG A 61 -9.04 -0.43 8.40
N ARG A 62 -9.82 0.62 8.64
CA ARG A 62 -11.29 0.58 8.65
C ARG A 62 -11.93 0.60 7.25
N THR A 63 -11.12 0.77 6.22
CA THR A 63 -11.55 0.57 4.84
C THR A 63 -11.12 -0.84 4.48
N ASP A 64 -12.03 -1.81 4.58
CA ASP A 64 -11.82 -3.15 4.01
C ASP A 64 -11.22 -2.99 2.61
N PRO A 65 -10.28 -3.86 2.20
CA PRO A 65 -9.78 -3.85 0.84
C PRO A 65 -10.98 -3.97 -0.10
N LEU A 66 -11.33 -2.87 -0.75
CA LEU A 66 -12.12 -2.91 -1.97
C LEU A 66 -11.35 -3.89 -2.84
N GLY A 67 -11.92 -5.07 -3.06
CA GLY A 67 -11.31 -6.14 -3.84
C GLY A 67 -10.87 -5.62 -5.21
N PRO A 68 -10.10 -6.39 -6.01
CA PRO A 68 -10.15 -6.13 -7.44
C PRO A 68 -11.63 -6.12 -7.84
N PRO A 69 -12.09 -5.25 -8.75
CA PRO A 69 -13.46 -5.33 -9.24
C PRO A 69 -13.69 -6.78 -9.70
N THR A 70 -14.49 -7.53 -8.94
CA THR A 70 -15.03 -8.79 -9.42
C THR A 70 -15.78 -8.43 -10.69
N ASN A 71 -15.25 -8.88 -11.83
CA ASN A 71 -16.00 -8.86 -13.08
C ASN A 71 -17.37 -9.50 -12.79
N ILE A 72 -18.41 -8.66 -12.74
CA ILE A 72 -19.81 -9.07 -12.83
C ILE A 72 -20.12 -9.26 -14.30
#